data_AF-A0A8T5UPL4-F1
#
_entry.id   AF-A0A8T5UPL4-F1
#
_cell.length_a   1.000
_cell.length_b   1.000
_cell.length_c   1.000
_cell.angle_alpha   90.00
_cell.angle_beta   90.00
_cell.angle_gamma   90.00
#
_symmetry.space_group_name_H-M   'P 1'
#
loop_
_entity.id
_entity.type
_entity.pdbx_description
1 polymer ?
#
loop_
_entity_poly.entity_id
_entity_poly.type
_entity_poly.pdbx_seq_one_letter_code
_entity_poly.pdbx_strand_id
1 'polypeptide(L)'
;MSKFLCRVNDLLYKGTYYLSYIMLDTFKVLEISCPTCGEMKNINVPDSVFSQKKFGIIKIQVPLNAVCSEHQFIVFVDTKGIIRGYEKIDIQIASLTRNIEKETERRLSLRNLIQMFGIYGIFSLVHAKIFNYPIYILKDEDFEFNEDTLNSVGDIILPENLGGKRTIHLLESSDKSYLRIKDKESLIMDTQQHIFQTPWYTKLKFEEGIVKRALDIIDEQEQLRLLQQDIARLINKAKFAISILEDVKEIYEDDLISLISKEFKIKKITNYRLNLIKEFIRRNISKKLVLKIKSRVGEFLGNI
;
A
#
# COMPACT_ATOMS: atom_id res chain seq x y z
N MET A 1 55.39 47.98 34.33
CA MET A 1 53.93 48.01 34.10
C MET A 1 53.68 47.24 32.82
N SER A 2 53.29 45.97 32.91
CA SER A 2 51.88 45.52 32.83
C SER A 2 51.34 45.68 31.41
N LYS A 3 50.83 44.67 30.70
CA LYS A 3 50.47 43.27 30.99
C LYS A 3 49.99 42.68 29.64
N PHE A 4 50.28 41.39 29.41
CA PHE A 4 49.34 40.33 28.95
C PHE A 4 48.62 40.50 27.59
N LEU A 5 48.51 39.54 26.66
CA LEU A 5 48.56 38.07 26.73
C LEU A 5 48.66 37.48 25.29
N CYS A 6 49.40 36.37 25.17
CA CYS A 6 49.37 35.23 24.22
C CYS A 6 49.22 35.49 22.70
N ARG A 7 50.21 35.24 21.80
CA ARG A 7 51.00 34.01 21.48
C ARG A 7 50.15 32.77 21.14
N VAL A 8 50.17 32.31 19.86
CA VAL A 8 50.91 31.11 19.34
C VAL A 8 49.99 29.88 19.36
N ASN A 9 49.79 29.04 18.35
CA ASN A 9 50.51 28.72 17.11
C ASN A 9 49.62 27.93 16.14
N ASP A 10 50.06 27.88 14.88
CA ASP A 10 50.11 26.74 13.95
C ASP A 10 48.99 25.68 13.98
N LEU A 11 48.34 25.47 12.82
CA LEU A 11 48.48 24.22 12.06
C LEU A 11 47.65 24.27 10.76
N LEU A 12 48.40 24.28 9.66
CA LEU A 12 48.20 23.54 8.41
C LEU A 12 47.05 22.50 8.36
N TYR A 13 46.39 22.48 7.18
CA TYR A 13 45.66 21.35 6.56
C TYR A 13 44.31 20.90 7.16
N LYS A 14 43.21 21.21 6.45
CA LYS A 14 42.23 20.25 5.84
C LYS A 14 40.91 20.97 5.48
N GLY A 15 40.37 20.66 4.30
CA GLY A 15 39.03 21.08 3.87
C GLY A 15 38.85 20.99 2.35
N THR A 16 39.24 19.87 1.73
CA THR A 16 38.29 18.91 1.12
C THR A 16 37.26 19.53 0.18
N TYR A 17 37.58 19.41 -1.11
CA TYR A 17 36.71 19.39 -2.28
C TYR A 17 35.24 18.98 -1.97
N TYR A 18 34.30 19.91 -2.14
CA TYR A 18 32.90 19.55 -2.43
C TYR A 18 32.77 19.43 -3.94
N LEU A 19 33.15 18.26 -4.46
CA LEU A 19 32.70 17.80 -5.77
C LEU A 19 31.20 17.55 -5.69
N SER A 20 30.43 18.34 -6.43
CA SER A 20 29.03 18.09 -6.74
C SER A 20 28.93 16.73 -7.47
N TYR A 21 28.60 15.69 -6.72
CA TYR A 21 28.32 14.37 -7.27
C TYR A 21 26.91 14.39 -7.86
N ILE A 22 26.81 14.73 -9.15
CA ILE A 22 25.65 14.44 -9.98
C ILE A 22 25.58 12.90 -10.05
N MET A 23 24.72 12.26 -9.24
CA MET A 23 24.45 10.85 -9.42
C MET A 23 23.58 10.70 -10.66
N LEU A 24 24.17 10.14 -11.72
CA LEU A 24 23.42 9.61 -12.84
C LEU A 24 22.46 8.54 -12.30
N ASP A 25 21.16 8.75 -12.46
CA ASP A 25 20.18 7.69 -12.21
C ASP A 25 20.51 6.53 -13.16
N THR A 26 21.04 5.45 -12.60
CA THR A 26 21.32 4.25 -13.37
C THR A 26 20.02 3.47 -13.51
N PHE A 27 19.67 3.15 -14.76
CA PHE A 27 18.46 2.39 -15.09
C PHE A 27 18.83 0.97 -15.49
N LYS A 28 18.02 0.03 -15.04
CA LYS A 28 18.04 -1.34 -15.52
C LYS A 28 16.99 -1.52 -16.61
N VAL A 29 17.44 -1.99 -17.76
CA VAL A 29 16.55 -2.34 -18.87
C VAL A 29 15.94 -3.71 -18.60
N LEU A 30 14.61 -3.77 -18.56
CA LEU A 30 13.85 -5.03 -18.48
C LEU A 30 13.10 -5.25 -19.79
N GLU A 31 13.31 -6.40 -20.43
CA GLU A 31 12.52 -6.85 -21.57
C GLU A 31 11.23 -7.52 -21.06
N ILE A 32 10.09 -6.86 -21.27
CA ILE A 32 8.80 -7.31 -20.75
C ILE A 32 7.90 -7.73 -21.90
N SER A 33 7.35 -8.95 -21.81
CA SER A 33 6.26 -9.43 -22.65
C SER A 33 4.91 -9.22 -21.99
N CYS A 34 3.94 -8.71 -22.74
CA CYS A 34 2.55 -8.65 -22.29
C CYS A 34 2.00 -10.09 -22.15
N PRO A 35 1.44 -10.47 -20.99
CA PRO A 35 0.90 -11.82 -20.76
C PRO A 35 -0.44 -12.08 -21.48
N THR A 36 -1.01 -11.08 -22.15
CA THR A 36 -2.29 -11.19 -22.85
C THR A 36 -2.13 -11.25 -24.37
N CYS A 37 -1.35 -10.34 -24.97
CA CYS A 37 -1.15 -10.30 -26.42
C CYS A 37 0.25 -10.76 -26.89
N GLY A 38 1.22 -10.92 -25.99
CA GLY A 38 2.59 -11.33 -26.33
C GLY A 38 3.49 -10.22 -26.90
N GLU A 39 3.02 -8.97 -26.97
CA GLU A 39 3.85 -7.83 -27.39
C GLU A 39 5.01 -7.61 -26.41
N MET A 40 6.21 -7.36 -26.94
CA MET A 40 7.43 -7.20 -26.14
C MET A 40 7.95 -5.77 -26.23
N LYS A 41 8.39 -5.23 -25.09
CA LYS A 41 9.05 -3.93 -25.05
C LYS A 41 10.04 -3.85 -23.90
N ASN A 42 11.08 -3.05 -24.12
CA ASN A 42 12.02 -2.69 -23.07
C ASN A 42 11.45 -1.55 -22.22
N ILE A 43 11.42 -1.75 -20.90
CA ILE A 43 11.14 -0.70 -19.94
C ILE A 43 12.40 -0.38 -19.13
N ASN A 44 12.60 0.89 -18.82
CA ASN A 44 13.70 1.34 -17.97
C ASN A 44 13.19 1.44 -16.54
N VAL A 45 13.74 0.61 -15.66
CA VAL A 45 13.39 0.60 -14.25
C VAL A 45 14.59 1.15 -13.47
N PRO A 46 14.43 2.19 -12.65
CA PRO A 46 15.53 2.72 -11.84
C PRO A 46 16.21 1.64 -11.00
N ASP A 47 17.55 1.63 -10.94
CA ASP A 47 18.32 0.67 -10.14
C ASP A 47 17.99 0.73 -8.65
N SER A 48 17.49 1.89 -8.19
CA SER A 48 16.98 2.10 -6.85
C SER A 48 15.87 1.10 -6.50
N VAL A 49 15.02 0.71 -7.46
CA VAL A 49 13.94 -0.28 -7.27
C VAL A 49 14.50 -1.66 -6.87
N PHE A 50 15.65 -2.06 -7.43
CA PHE A 50 16.30 -3.34 -7.14
C PHE A 50 17.14 -3.31 -5.87
N SER A 51 17.76 -2.15 -5.60
CA SER A 51 18.71 -1.95 -4.50
C SER A 51 18.04 -1.96 -3.11
N GLN A 52 16.73 -1.72 -3.05
CA GLN A 52 15.97 -1.63 -1.80
C GLN A 52 15.75 -3.00 -1.11
N LYS A 53 15.82 -4.12 -1.83
CA LYS A 53 15.60 -5.46 -1.28
C LYS A 53 16.85 -6.32 -1.40
N LYS A 54 17.35 -6.85 -0.28
CA LYS A 54 18.43 -7.85 -0.27
C LYS A 54 17.99 -9.21 -0.82
N PHE A 55 16.69 -9.50 -0.73
CA PHE A 55 16.06 -10.73 -1.20
C PHE A 55 14.55 -10.48 -1.43
N GLY A 56 13.95 -11.22 -2.36
CA GLY A 56 12.50 -11.22 -2.59
C GLY A 56 12.07 -10.85 -4.00
N ILE A 57 10.75 -10.68 -4.17
CA ILE A 57 10.10 -10.30 -5.42
C ILE A 57 9.67 -8.83 -5.34
N ILE A 58 9.95 -8.10 -6.41
CA ILE A 58 9.56 -6.73 -6.71
C ILE A 58 8.35 -6.81 -7.63
N LYS A 59 7.32 -6.01 -7.35
CA LYS A 59 6.12 -5.93 -8.19
C LYS A 59 6.17 -4.61 -8.94
N ILE A 60 6.13 -4.65 -10.26
CA ILE A 60 6.12 -3.46 -11.10
C ILE A 60 4.80 -3.47 -11.87
N GLN A 61 4.00 -2.43 -11.70
CA GLN A 61 2.77 -2.26 -12.46
C GLN A 61 3.13 -1.67 -13.83
N VAL A 62 2.73 -2.36 -14.90
CA VAL A 62 2.92 -1.93 -16.28
C VAL A 62 1.61 -1.28 -16.75
N PRO A 63 1.57 0.06 -16.95
CA PRO A 63 0.37 0.75 -17.39
C PRO A 63 0.10 0.53 -18.88
N LEU A 64 -1.08 0.97 -19.33
CA LEU A 64 -1.43 1.00 -20.75
C LEU A 64 -0.39 1.81 -21.55
N ASN A 65 -0.12 1.40 -22.78
CA ASN A 65 0.88 1.97 -23.68
C ASN A 65 2.34 1.82 -23.21
N ALA A 66 2.61 1.30 -22.01
CA ALA A 66 3.97 1.03 -21.58
C ALA A 66 4.56 -0.10 -22.40
N VAL A 67 3.88 -1.25 -22.52
CA VAL A 67 4.30 -2.40 -23.36
C VAL A 67 3.37 -2.61 -24.56
N CYS A 68 2.06 -2.65 -24.31
CA CYS A 68 1.02 -2.72 -25.34
C CYS A 68 -0.05 -1.66 -25.10
N SER A 69 -0.82 -1.30 -26.12
CA SER A 69 -1.84 -0.24 -26.03
C SER A 69 -3.06 -0.60 -25.19
N GLU A 70 -3.38 -1.90 -25.05
CA GLU A 70 -4.68 -2.33 -24.53
C GLU A 70 -4.66 -2.99 -23.15
N HIS A 71 -3.51 -3.49 -22.69
CA HIS A 71 -3.44 -4.28 -21.46
C HIS A 71 -2.54 -3.66 -20.39
N GLN A 72 -3.07 -3.59 -19.17
CA GLN A 72 -2.32 -3.34 -17.95
C GLN A 72 -2.09 -4.66 -17.19
N PHE A 73 -0.91 -4.82 -16.59
CA PHE A 73 -0.55 -6.02 -15.84
C PHE A 73 0.54 -5.72 -14.83
N ILE A 74 0.75 -6.63 -13.88
CA ILE A 74 1.85 -6.55 -12.91
C ILE A 74 2.91 -7.56 -13.33
N VAL A 75 4.16 -7.13 -13.42
CA VAL A 75 5.31 -8.02 -13.57
C VAL A 75 5.97 -8.26 -12.22
N PHE A 76 6.32 -9.51 -11.94
CA PHE A 76 7.08 -9.91 -10.78
C PHE A 76 8.53 -10.06 -11.19
N VAL A 77 9.41 -9.26 -10.60
CA VAL A 77 10.84 -9.24 -10.92
C VAL A 77 11.63 -9.55 -9.65
N ASP A 78 12.69 -10.33 -9.72
CA ASP A 78 13.57 -10.50 -8.57
C ASP A 78 14.55 -9.32 -8.42
N THR A 79 15.31 -9.32 -7.33
CA THR A 79 16.34 -8.29 -7.05
C THR A 79 17.48 -8.28 -8.06
N LYS A 80 17.62 -9.33 -8.89
CA LYS A 80 18.58 -9.40 -10.00
C LYS A 80 17.99 -8.96 -11.32
N GLY A 81 16.75 -8.47 -11.36
CA GLY A 81 16.09 -8.03 -12.59
C GLY A 81 15.54 -9.18 -13.45
N ILE A 82 15.45 -10.39 -12.91
CA ILE A 82 14.90 -11.54 -13.64
C ILE A 82 13.40 -11.59 -13.41
N ILE A 83 12.63 -11.65 -14.50
CA ILE A 83 11.17 -11.78 -14.45
C ILE A 83 10.81 -13.19 -13.94
N ARG A 84 10.00 -13.24 -12.89
CA ARG A 84 9.52 -14.46 -12.23
C ARG A 84 8.08 -14.79 -12.56
N GLY A 85 7.32 -13.84 -13.10
CA GLY A 85 5.96 -14.08 -13.56
C GLY A 85 5.20 -12.80 -13.84
N TYR A 86 3.92 -12.97 -14.17
CA TYR A 86 2.99 -11.90 -14.52
C TYR A 86 1.66 -12.11 -13.80
N GLU A 87 0.97 -11.03 -13.47
CA GLU A 87 -0.42 -11.04 -12.99
C GLU A 87 -1.24 -10.07 -13.85
N LYS A 88 -2.28 -10.60 -14.50
CA LYS A 88 -3.20 -9.80 -15.33
C LYS A 88 -4.08 -8.95 -14.42
N ILE A 89 -4.29 -7.69 -14.79
CA ILE A 89 -5.24 -6.82 -14.11
C ILE A 89 -6.54 -6.85 -14.91
N ASP A 90 -7.50 -7.66 -14.47
CA ASP A 90 -8.84 -7.76 -15.07
C ASP A 90 -9.71 -6.57 -14.64
N ILE A 91 -9.33 -5.36 -15.07
CA ILE A 91 -10.08 -4.12 -14.86
C ILE A 91 -10.06 -3.35 -16.17
N GLN A 92 -11.17 -3.39 -16.91
CA GLN A 92 -11.43 -2.42 -17.97
C GLN A 92 -11.87 -1.12 -17.31
N ILE A 93 -10.95 -0.19 -17.12
CA ILE A 93 -11.31 1.19 -16.79
C ILE A 93 -11.77 1.82 -18.11
N ALA A 94 -13.06 1.72 -18.41
CA ALA A 94 -13.66 2.39 -19.56
C ALA A 94 -13.36 3.90 -19.46
N SER A 95 -12.49 4.37 -20.36
CA SER A 95 -12.17 5.77 -20.66
C SER A 95 -11.98 6.70 -19.47
N LEU A 96 -10.76 6.77 -18.92
CA LEU A 96 -10.30 7.92 -18.12
C LEU A 96 -9.98 9.16 -18.99
N THR A 97 -10.11 9.08 -20.31
CA THR A 97 -9.57 10.06 -21.27
C THR A 97 -10.57 11.09 -21.82
N ARG A 98 -11.84 11.13 -21.40
CA ARG A 98 -12.83 11.96 -22.12
C ARG A 98 -13.46 13.19 -21.48
N ASN A 99 -13.30 13.51 -20.20
CA ASN A 99 -13.91 14.74 -19.68
C ASN A 99 -13.08 15.38 -18.56
N ILE A 100 -12.02 16.09 -18.92
CA ILE A 100 -11.44 17.12 -18.05
C ILE A 100 -11.40 18.41 -18.86
N GLU A 101 -12.57 19.00 -19.06
CA GLU A 101 -12.68 20.42 -19.33
C GLU A 101 -13.57 21.04 -18.25
N LYS A 102 -12.99 22.04 -17.57
CA LYS A 102 -13.60 23.10 -16.76
C LYS A 102 -13.89 22.80 -15.29
N GLU A 103 -13.02 23.38 -14.47
CA GLU A 103 -13.23 24.00 -13.15
C GLU A 103 -14.56 23.73 -12.43
N THR A 104 -14.48 22.98 -11.33
CA THR A 104 -15.14 23.31 -10.06
C THR A 104 -14.54 22.44 -8.96
N GLU A 105 -13.81 23.07 -8.02
CA GLU A 105 -13.22 22.48 -6.80
C GLU A 105 -12.28 21.27 -7.00
N ARG A 106 -11.06 21.33 -6.47
CA ARG A 106 -10.10 20.23 -6.39
C ARG A 106 -10.62 19.08 -5.48
N ARG A 107 -11.76 18.48 -5.79
CA ARG A 107 -12.29 17.32 -5.08
C ARG A 107 -11.55 16.09 -5.59
N LEU A 108 -10.82 15.44 -4.68
CA LEU A 108 -10.19 14.17 -4.95
C LEU A 108 -11.25 13.08 -5.02
N SER A 109 -11.54 12.60 -6.23
CA SER A 109 -12.40 11.44 -6.46
C SER A 109 -11.61 10.13 -6.48
N LEU A 110 -12.31 8.99 -6.36
CA LEU A 110 -11.68 7.67 -6.47
C LEU A 110 -10.93 7.51 -7.80
N ARG A 111 -11.47 8.07 -8.89
CA ARG A 111 -10.84 8.03 -10.23
C ARG A 111 -9.54 8.83 -10.26
N ASN A 112 -9.53 10.03 -9.67
CA ASN A 112 -8.32 10.87 -9.58
C ASN A 112 -7.24 10.15 -8.77
N LEU A 113 -7.61 9.52 -7.65
CA LEU A 113 -6.67 8.73 -6.86
C LEU A 113 -6.09 7.56 -7.66
N ILE A 114 -6.91 6.85 -8.44
CA ILE A 114 -6.44 5.76 -9.31
C ILE A 114 -5.47 6.27 -10.38
N GLN A 115 -5.71 7.45 -10.95
CA GLN A 115 -4.79 8.06 -11.91
C GLN A 115 -3.44 8.38 -11.26
N MET A 116 -3.46 8.91 -10.03
CA MET A 116 -2.24 9.29 -9.31
C MET A 116 -1.42 8.08 -8.86
N PHE A 117 -2.07 7.07 -8.28
CA PHE A 117 -1.38 6.00 -7.56
C PHE A 117 -1.45 4.64 -8.27
N GLY A 118 -2.17 4.55 -9.38
CA GLY A 118 -2.50 3.29 -10.02
C GLY A 118 -3.54 2.49 -9.24
N ILE A 119 -4.23 1.60 -9.93
CA ILE A 119 -5.32 0.81 -9.33
C ILE A 119 -4.84 -0.08 -8.17
N TYR A 120 -3.65 -0.68 -8.29
CA TYR A 120 -3.07 -1.50 -7.24
C TYR A 120 -2.55 -0.66 -6.07
N GLY A 121 -2.08 0.57 -6.34
CA GLY A 121 -1.79 1.57 -5.32
C GLY A 121 -3.02 1.89 -4.48
N ILE A 122 -4.19 2.05 -5.11
CA ILE A 122 -5.45 2.26 -4.37
C ILE A 122 -5.85 1.07 -3.52
N PHE A 123 -5.72 -0.16 -4.03
CA PHE A 123 -5.97 -1.35 -3.20
C PHE A 123 -5.07 -1.35 -1.96
N SER A 124 -3.80 -1.00 -2.15
CA SER A 124 -2.81 -0.95 -1.08
C SER A 124 -3.10 0.16 -0.08
N LEU A 125 -3.48 1.35 -0.54
CA LEU A 125 -3.87 2.48 0.31
C LEU A 125 -5.12 2.17 1.13
N VAL A 126 -6.15 1.61 0.50
CA VAL A 126 -7.39 1.21 1.19
C VAL A 126 -7.08 0.16 2.25
N HIS A 127 -6.30 -0.86 1.91
CA HIS A 127 -5.86 -1.88 2.87
C HIS A 127 -5.09 -1.24 4.04
N ALA A 128 -4.09 -0.42 3.73
CA ALA A 128 -3.27 0.25 4.73
C ALA A 128 -4.12 1.10 5.69
N LYS A 129 -5.11 1.84 5.18
CA LYS A 129 -6.05 2.62 6.00
C LYS A 129 -6.94 1.74 6.88
N ILE A 130 -7.54 0.68 6.34
CA ILE A 130 -8.40 -0.24 7.13
C ILE A 130 -7.63 -0.87 8.29
N PHE A 131 -6.37 -1.27 8.05
CA PHE A 131 -5.53 -1.99 9.01
C PHE A 131 -4.54 -1.09 9.75
N ASN A 132 -4.66 0.23 9.61
CA ASN A 132 -3.85 1.22 10.30
C ASN A 132 -2.34 0.96 10.14
N TYR A 133 -1.91 0.71 8.90
CA TYR A 133 -0.49 0.66 8.53
C TYR A 133 0.01 2.08 8.25
N PRO A 134 1.23 2.44 8.69
CA PRO A 134 1.89 3.64 8.20
C PRO A 134 2.06 3.58 6.68
N ILE A 135 1.84 4.70 6.02
CA ILE A 135 1.92 4.87 4.57
C ILE A 135 2.91 5.99 4.32
N TYR A 136 3.96 5.71 3.57
CA TYR A 136 4.92 6.70 3.10
C TYR A 136 4.79 6.82 1.59
N ILE A 137 4.49 8.04 1.12
CA ILE A 137 4.39 8.35 -0.30
C ILE A 137 5.57 9.26 -0.65
N LEU A 138 6.44 8.76 -1.52
CA LEU A 138 7.50 9.53 -2.12
C LEU A 138 6.89 10.42 -3.20
N LYS A 139 7.00 11.74 -3.04
CA LYS A 139 6.42 12.69 -3.96
C LYS A 139 7.48 13.27 -4.90
N ASP A 140 7.06 13.51 -6.13
CA ASP A 140 7.81 14.30 -7.10
C ASP A 140 7.72 15.81 -6.75
N GLU A 141 8.61 16.63 -7.32
CA GLU A 141 8.68 18.07 -7.03
C GLU A 141 7.40 18.82 -7.42
N ASP A 142 6.69 18.33 -8.44
CA ASP A 142 5.45 18.88 -8.99
C ASP A 142 4.18 18.33 -8.33
N PHE A 143 4.31 17.49 -7.29
CA PHE A 143 3.16 16.92 -6.60
C PHE A 143 2.40 17.96 -5.76
N GLU A 144 1.19 18.30 -6.18
CA GLU A 144 0.42 19.42 -5.61
C GLU A 144 -0.27 19.12 -4.26
N PHE A 145 -0.43 17.85 -3.88
CA PHE A 145 -1.19 17.49 -2.68
C PHE A 145 -0.31 17.42 -1.44
N ASN A 146 -0.80 18.01 -0.34
CA ASN A 146 -0.14 17.93 0.96
C ASN A 146 -0.62 16.73 1.79
N GLU A 147 0.11 16.45 2.87
CA GLU A 147 -0.14 15.31 3.76
C GLU A 147 -1.54 15.35 4.41
N ASP A 148 -2.00 16.52 4.83
CA ASP A 148 -3.33 16.69 5.45
C ASP A 148 -4.45 16.36 4.45
N THR A 149 -4.29 16.79 3.20
CA THR A 149 -5.25 16.52 2.12
C THR A 149 -5.37 15.03 1.85
N LEU A 150 -4.24 14.32 1.73
CA LEU A 150 -4.22 12.88 1.51
C LEU A 150 -4.80 12.10 2.69
N ASN A 151 -4.49 12.50 3.93
CA ASN A 151 -5.08 11.88 5.12
C ASN A 151 -6.59 12.10 5.17
N SER A 152 -7.06 13.31 4.86
CA SER A 152 -8.49 13.64 4.82
C SER A 152 -9.22 12.76 3.81
N VAL A 153 -8.65 12.57 2.62
CA VAL A 153 -9.21 11.69 1.60
C VAL A 153 -9.16 10.22 2.01
N GLY A 154 -8.06 9.79 2.61
CA GLY A 154 -7.96 8.44 3.18
C GLY A 154 -9.01 8.18 4.25
N ASP A 155 -9.35 9.20 5.05
CA ASP A 155 -10.39 9.11 6.08
C ASP A 155 -11.81 9.10 5.50
N ILE A 156 -12.04 9.86 4.42
CA ILE A 156 -13.32 9.88 3.70
C ILE A 156 -13.67 8.47 3.19
N ILE A 157 -12.71 7.69 2.72
CA ILE A 157 -12.93 6.30 2.24
C ILE A 157 -13.36 5.36 3.38
N LEU A 158 -12.97 5.66 4.61
CA LEU A 158 -13.34 4.85 5.78
C LEU A 158 -14.75 5.24 6.28
N PRO A 159 -15.45 4.31 6.95
CA PRO A 159 -16.63 4.66 7.71
C PRO A 159 -16.30 5.70 8.78
N GLU A 160 -17.24 6.60 9.10
CA GLU A 160 -17.05 7.75 9.99
C GLU A 160 -16.41 7.39 11.35
N ASN A 161 -16.67 6.18 11.85
CA ASN A 161 -16.16 5.70 13.13
C ASN A 161 -14.71 5.18 13.12
N LEU A 162 -14.01 5.22 11.98
CA LEU A 162 -12.61 4.78 11.83
C LEU A 162 -11.66 5.85 11.29
N GLY A 163 -12.16 7.01 10.87
CA GLY A 163 -11.33 8.13 10.41
C GLY A 163 -10.50 8.78 11.53
N GLY A 164 -9.69 9.77 11.17
CA GLY A 164 -8.94 10.62 12.09
C GLY A 164 -7.53 10.13 12.42
N LYS A 165 -7.13 8.94 11.94
CA LYS A 165 -5.76 8.44 12.11
C LYS A 165 -4.87 8.94 10.97
N ARG A 166 -3.98 9.88 11.31
CA ARG A 166 -2.89 10.32 10.45
C ARG A 166 -1.91 9.16 10.23
N THR A 167 -1.97 8.59 9.04
CA THR A 167 -1.23 7.38 8.66
C THR A 167 -0.46 7.58 7.37
N ILE A 168 -0.83 8.58 6.57
CA ILE A 168 -0.14 8.93 5.34
C ILE A 168 0.89 10.01 5.65
N HIS A 169 2.12 9.80 5.19
CA HIS A 169 3.23 10.71 5.31
C HIS A 169 3.84 10.97 3.94
N LEU A 170 4.10 12.25 3.63
CA LEU A 170 4.78 12.63 2.39
C LEU A 170 6.27 12.80 2.61
N LEU A 171 7.07 12.24 1.71
CA LEU A 171 8.53 12.36 1.71
C LEU A 171 8.99 12.86 0.34
N GLU A 172 10.00 13.72 0.32
CA GLU A 172 10.62 14.14 -0.95
C GLU A 172 11.36 12.96 -1.58
N SER A 173 11.19 12.75 -2.90
CA SER A 173 11.89 11.67 -3.61
C SER A 173 13.42 11.80 -3.57
N SER A 174 13.92 13.02 -3.37
CA SER A 174 15.36 13.31 -3.18
C SER A 174 15.88 12.94 -1.79
N ASP A 175 15.00 12.74 -0.80
CA ASP A 175 15.40 12.45 0.56
C ASP A 175 15.82 10.98 0.71
N LYS A 176 17.12 10.72 0.55
CA LYS A 176 17.73 9.39 0.75
C LYS A 176 17.45 8.77 2.13
N SER A 177 16.85 9.48 3.07
CA SER A 177 16.37 8.95 4.35
C SER A 177 15.31 7.85 4.17
N TYR A 178 14.52 7.82 3.08
CA TYR A 178 13.51 6.77 2.87
C TYR A 178 14.14 5.39 2.67
N LEU A 179 15.35 5.30 2.09
CA LEU A 179 16.12 4.05 2.00
C LEU A 179 16.50 3.48 3.38
N ARG A 180 16.36 4.29 4.43
CA ARG A 180 16.58 3.90 5.84
C ARG A 180 15.28 3.64 6.60
N ILE A 181 14.10 3.71 5.98
CA ILE A 181 12.85 3.26 6.60
C ILE A 181 12.94 1.76 6.78
N LYS A 182 13.51 1.35 7.93
CA LYS A 182 13.63 -0.04 8.36
C LYS A 182 12.30 -0.61 8.84
N ASP A 183 11.24 0.20 8.86
CA ASP A 183 9.94 -0.24 9.32
C ASP A 183 9.30 -1.13 8.26
N LYS A 184 9.56 -2.44 8.38
CA LYS A 184 8.96 -3.50 7.56
C LYS A 184 7.44 -3.57 7.68
N GLU A 185 6.84 -2.84 8.64
CA GLU A 185 5.41 -2.79 8.89
C GLU A 185 4.74 -1.56 8.25
N SER A 186 5.34 -0.95 7.22
CA SER A 186 4.78 0.20 6.48
C SER A 186 4.58 -0.06 4.98
N LEU A 187 3.58 0.61 4.39
CA LEU A 187 3.41 0.74 2.94
C LEU A 187 4.33 1.86 2.44
N ILE A 188 5.12 1.59 1.40
CA ILE A 188 5.96 2.60 0.75
C ILE A 188 5.68 2.56 -0.75
N MET A 189 5.33 3.72 -1.31
CA MET A 189 5.01 3.91 -2.72
C MET A 189 5.42 5.30 -3.20
N ASP A 190 5.42 5.55 -4.49
CA ASP A 190 5.61 6.89 -5.06
C ASP A 190 4.39 7.38 -5.85
N THR A 191 4.47 8.64 -6.29
CA THR A 191 3.53 9.29 -7.20
C THR A 191 3.66 8.83 -8.65
N GLN A 192 4.65 7.98 -8.96
CA GLN A 192 4.86 7.34 -10.26
C GLN A 192 4.28 5.92 -10.31
N GLN A 193 3.44 5.56 -9.33
CA GLN A 193 2.72 4.28 -9.23
C GLN A 193 3.61 3.06 -8.91
N HIS A 194 4.85 3.27 -8.45
CA HIS A 194 5.69 2.20 -7.95
C HIS A 194 5.35 1.88 -6.50
N ILE A 195 5.28 0.58 -6.18
CA ILE A 195 5.14 0.11 -4.79
C ILE A 195 6.43 -0.60 -4.37
N PHE A 196 7.16 0.07 -3.49
CA PHE A 196 8.44 -0.39 -2.98
C PHE A 196 8.28 -1.42 -1.87
N GLN A 197 7.32 -1.20 -0.97
CA GLN A 197 7.12 -2.03 0.21
C GLN A 197 5.64 -2.21 0.55
N THR A 198 5.27 -3.44 0.94
CA THR A 198 3.98 -3.77 1.56
C THR A 198 4.22 -4.57 2.83
N PRO A 199 3.55 -4.26 3.96
CA PRO A 199 3.76 -4.93 5.24
C PRO A 199 2.90 -6.19 5.42
N TRP A 200 2.07 -6.51 4.43
CA TRP A 200 1.21 -7.68 4.41
C TRP A 200 1.64 -8.68 3.33
N TYR A 201 1.33 -9.95 3.55
CA TYR A 201 1.53 -11.04 2.58
C TYR A 201 0.20 -11.51 1.97
N THR A 202 -0.92 -11.02 2.49
CA THR A 202 -2.28 -11.37 2.05
C THR A 202 -2.58 -10.77 0.68
N LYS A 203 -3.37 -11.49 -0.12
CA LYS A 203 -3.88 -10.95 -1.38
C LYS A 203 -4.95 -9.90 -1.10
N LEU A 204 -4.96 -8.82 -1.88
CA LEU A 204 -5.88 -7.69 -1.75
C LEU A 204 -7.26 -7.95 -2.41
N LYS A 205 -7.77 -9.19 -2.35
CA LYS A 205 -9.02 -9.58 -3.02
C LYS A 205 -10.24 -8.84 -2.50
N PHE A 206 -10.23 -8.47 -1.22
CA PHE A 206 -11.32 -7.70 -0.63
C PHE A 206 -11.34 -6.29 -1.18
N GLU A 207 -10.19 -5.61 -1.13
CA GLU A 207 -10.00 -4.24 -1.60
C GLU A 207 -10.27 -4.14 -3.10
N GLU A 208 -9.73 -5.09 -3.87
CA GLU A 208 -10.03 -5.26 -5.29
C GLU A 208 -11.54 -5.36 -5.52
N GLY A 209 -12.23 -6.23 -4.78
CA GLY A 209 -13.66 -6.45 -4.94
C GLY A 209 -14.52 -5.21 -4.62
N ILE A 210 -14.20 -4.47 -3.55
CA ILE A 210 -14.97 -3.27 -3.17
C ILE A 210 -14.69 -2.11 -4.13
N VAL A 211 -13.45 -1.92 -4.56
CA VAL A 211 -13.07 -0.84 -5.48
C VAL A 211 -13.65 -1.09 -6.86
N LYS A 212 -13.60 -2.32 -7.39
CA LYS A 212 -14.24 -2.64 -8.69
C LYS A 212 -15.73 -2.32 -8.69
N ARG A 213 -16.47 -2.79 -7.68
CA ARG A 213 -17.90 -2.50 -7.56
C ARG A 213 -18.19 -1.00 -7.43
N ALA A 214 -17.34 -0.25 -6.73
CA ALA A 214 -17.48 1.20 -6.64
C ALA A 214 -17.27 1.85 -8.01
N LEU A 215 -16.27 1.43 -8.79
CA LEU A 215 -15.99 2.02 -10.11
C LEU A 215 -17.07 1.77 -11.17
N ASP A 216 -17.89 0.74 -10.99
CA ASP A 216 -19.07 0.45 -11.83
C ASP A 216 -20.19 1.51 -11.63
N ILE A 217 -20.15 2.27 -10.54
CA ILE A 217 -21.09 3.35 -10.26
C ILE A 217 -20.61 4.65 -10.91
N ILE A 218 -21.52 5.40 -11.54
CA ILE A 218 -21.21 6.67 -12.21
C ILE A 218 -21.05 7.80 -11.19
N ASP A 219 -21.97 7.90 -10.22
CA ASP A 219 -22.00 8.97 -9.22
C ASP A 219 -20.93 8.79 -8.13
N GLU A 220 -20.03 9.76 -7.96
CA GLU A 220 -18.87 9.68 -7.05
C GLU A 220 -19.25 9.58 -5.57
N GLN A 221 -20.34 10.22 -5.14
CA GLN A 221 -20.79 10.12 -3.74
C GLN A 221 -21.30 8.70 -3.45
N GLU A 222 -22.02 8.11 -4.40
CA GLU A 222 -22.48 6.74 -4.31
C GLU A 222 -21.32 5.74 -4.38
N GLN A 223 -20.27 5.99 -5.20
CA GLN A 223 -19.03 5.19 -5.18
C GLN A 223 -18.45 5.12 -3.76
N LEU A 224 -18.33 6.28 -3.13
CA LEU A 224 -17.77 6.42 -1.80
C LEU A 224 -18.63 5.71 -0.74
N ARG A 225 -19.95 5.94 -0.80
CA ARG A 225 -20.91 5.32 0.12
C ARG A 225 -20.84 3.79 0.02
N LEU A 226 -20.70 3.25 -1.18
CA LEU A 226 -20.56 1.81 -1.40
C LEU A 226 -19.27 1.25 -0.78
N LEU A 227 -18.14 1.95 -0.97
CA LEU A 227 -16.87 1.59 -0.31
C LEU A 227 -17.01 1.57 1.21
N GLN A 228 -17.53 2.65 1.79
CA GLN A 228 -17.74 2.77 3.23
C GLN A 228 -18.64 1.64 3.76
N GLN A 229 -19.73 1.30 3.06
CA GLN A 229 -20.63 0.22 3.47
C GLN A 229 -19.93 -1.14 3.49
N ASP A 230 -19.15 -1.46 2.46
CA ASP A 230 -18.47 -2.75 2.41
C ASP A 230 -17.34 -2.88 3.43
N ILE A 231 -16.64 -1.77 3.70
CA ILE A 231 -15.66 -1.68 4.79
C ILE A 231 -16.37 -1.82 6.15
N ALA A 232 -17.49 -1.11 6.38
CA ALA A 232 -18.29 -1.22 7.60
C ALA A 232 -18.77 -2.65 7.86
N ARG A 233 -19.17 -3.40 6.82
CA ARG A 233 -19.54 -4.82 6.94
C ARG A 233 -18.39 -5.70 7.44
N LEU A 234 -17.14 -5.44 7.03
CA LEU A 234 -15.97 -6.13 7.58
C LEU A 234 -15.79 -5.80 9.06
N ILE A 235 -15.85 -4.51 9.38
CA ILE A 235 -15.59 -4.00 10.73
C ILE A 235 -16.66 -4.49 11.72
N ASN A 236 -17.92 -4.53 11.32
CA ASN A 236 -18.99 -5.03 12.18
C ASN A 236 -18.77 -6.51 12.54
N LYS A 237 -18.29 -7.33 11.59
CA LYS A 237 -17.89 -8.71 11.88
C LYS A 237 -16.69 -8.78 12.80
N ALA A 238 -15.73 -7.87 12.66
CA ALA A 238 -14.60 -7.79 13.58
C ALA A 238 -15.01 -7.35 14.99
N LYS A 239 -15.94 -6.39 15.12
CA LYS A 239 -16.52 -5.96 16.40
C LYS A 239 -17.25 -7.11 17.10
N PHE A 240 -18.04 -7.87 16.37
CA PHE A 240 -18.69 -9.07 16.91
C PHE A 240 -17.67 -10.14 17.32
N ALA A 241 -16.61 -10.35 16.53
CA ALA A 241 -15.54 -11.26 16.92
C ALA A 241 -14.84 -10.77 18.21
N ILE A 242 -14.62 -9.47 18.36
CA ILE A 242 -14.04 -8.88 19.57
C ILE A 242 -14.90 -9.17 20.80
N SER A 243 -16.22 -8.96 20.72
CA SER A 243 -17.10 -9.23 21.87
C SER A 243 -17.04 -10.70 22.31
N ILE A 244 -16.97 -11.64 21.37
CA ILE A 244 -16.76 -13.05 21.70
C ILE A 244 -15.41 -13.25 22.40
N LEU A 245 -14.34 -12.64 21.85
CA LEU A 245 -12.98 -12.81 22.36
C LEU A 245 -12.74 -12.15 23.72
N GLU A 246 -13.57 -11.20 24.13
CA GLU A 246 -13.52 -10.61 25.46
C GLU A 246 -14.01 -11.60 26.52
N ASP A 247 -15.04 -12.38 26.21
CA ASP A 247 -15.70 -13.31 27.14
C ASP A 247 -15.05 -14.69 27.22
N VAL A 248 -14.28 -15.10 26.21
CA VAL A 248 -13.66 -16.44 26.17
C VAL A 248 -12.18 -16.40 26.54
N LYS A 249 -11.69 -17.51 27.11
CA LYS A 249 -10.25 -17.74 27.30
C LYS A 249 -9.56 -18.07 25.98
N GLU A 250 -10.17 -18.95 25.18
CA GLU A 250 -9.70 -19.38 23.87
C GLU A 250 -10.87 -19.84 23.00
N ILE A 251 -10.68 -19.83 21.67
CA ILE A 251 -11.67 -20.29 20.70
C ILE A 251 -10.97 -20.80 19.43
N TYR A 252 -11.47 -21.86 18.82
CA TYR A 252 -10.95 -22.33 17.53
C TYR A 252 -11.47 -21.50 16.36
N GLU A 253 -10.68 -21.42 15.29
CA GLU A 253 -11.04 -20.70 14.07
C GLU A 253 -12.39 -21.15 13.49
N ASP A 254 -12.65 -22.47 13.41
CA ASP A 254 -13.90 -23.01 12.89
C ASP A 254 -15.13 -22.65 13.75
N ASP A 255 -14.94 -22.60 15.07
CA ASP A 255 -16.01 -22.25 16.01
C ASP A 255 -16.33 -20.75 15.89
N LEU A 256 -15.29 -19.91 15.83
CA LEU A 256 -15.46 -18.47 15.59
C LEU A 256 -16.10 -18.18 14.22
N ILE A 257 -15.69 -18.90 13.17
CA ILE A 257 -16.34 -18.84 11.84
C ILE A 257 -17.82 -19.16 11.93
N SER A 258 -18.18 -20.21 12.68
CA SER A 258 -19.56 -20.65 12.84
C SER A 258 -20.40 -19.62 13.58
N LEU A 259 -19.86 -19.04 14.66
CA LEU A 259 -20.53 -17.99 15.43
C LEU A 259 -20.77 -16.74 14.58
N ILE A 260 -19.76 -16.24 13.87
CA ILE A 260 -19.89 -15.08 12.97
C ILE A 260 -20.89 -15.39 11.84
N SER A 261 -20.83 -16.59 11.27
CA SER A 261 -21.72 -16.95 10.15
C SER A 261 -23.18 -17.01 10.59
N LYS A 262 -23.44 -17.52 11.80
CA LYS A 262 -24.77 -17.58 12.42
C LYS A 262 -25.33 -16.19 12.70
N GLU A 263 -24.55 -15.32 13.34
CA GLU A 263 -24.98 -13.96 13.69
C GLU A 263 -25.39 -13.15 12.46
N PHE A 264 -24.55 -13.17 11.43
CA PHE A 264 -24.78 -12.41 10.20
C PHE A 264 -25.66 -13.13 9.17
N LYS A 265 -26.23 -14.29 9.50
CA LYS A 265 -27.08 -15.13 8.61
C LYS A 265 -26.45 -15.38 7.24
N ILE A 266 -25.14 -15.67 7.22
CA ILE A 266 -24.39 -15.96 5.99
C ILE A 266 -23.96 -17.42 5.95
N LYS A 267 -23.87 -18.01 4.75
CA LYS A 267 -23.60 -19.45 4.55
C LYS A 267 -22.35 -19.92 5.31
N LYS A 268 -21.21 -19.28 5.07
CA LYS A 268 -19.96 -19.50 5.81
C LYS A 268 -18.98 -18.38 5.46
N ILE A 269 -18.32 -17.79 6.46
CA ILE A 269 -17.17 -16.91 6.18
C ILE A 269 -15.97 -17.73 5.72
N THR A 270 -15.22 -17.21 4.75
CA THR A 270 -14.00 -17.88 4.26
C THR A 270 -12.85 -17.66 5.25
N ASN A 271 -11.86 -18.55 5.24
CA ASN A 271 -10.63 -18.38 6.03
C ASN A 271 -9.90 -17.08 5.66
N TYR A 272 -9.95 -16.69 4.38
CA TYR A 272 -9.47 -15.39 3.94
C TYR A 272 -10.15 -14.24 4.70
N ARG A 273 -11.48 -14.30 4.85
CA ARG A 273 -12.23 -13.26 5.55
C ARG A 273 -11.95 -13.26 7.06
N LEU A 274 -11.78 -14.45 7.65
CA LEU A 274 -11.33 -14.57 9.04
C LEU A 274 -9.94 -13.95 9.24
N ASN A 275 -9.00 -14.17 8.32
CA ASN A 275 -7.66 -13.58 8.40
C ASN A 275 -7.69 -12.05 8.39
N LEU A 276 -8.55 -11.44 7.56
CA LEU A 276 -8.78 -9.99 7.58
C LEU A 276 -9.34 -9.53 8.93
N ILE A 277 -10.29 -10.28 9.52
CA ILE A 277 -10.81 -9.97 10.86
C ILE A 277 -9.68 -10.03 11.91
N LYS A 278 -8.87 -11.10 11.91
CA LYS A 278 -7.71 -11.24 12.81
C LYS A 278 -6.72 -10.09 12.64
N GLU A 279 -6.43 -9.71 11.41
CA GLU A 279 -5.52 -8.61 11.08
C GLU A 279 -6.05 -7.26 11.61
N PHE A 280 -7.34 -7.00 11.41
CA PHE A 280 -8.01 -5.81 11.95
C PHE A 280 -7.88 -5.75 13.46
N ILE A 281 -8.23 -6.82 14.18
CA ILE A 281 -8.13 -6.88 15.64
C ILE A 281 -6.68 -6.70 16.10
N ARG A 282 -5.73 -7.38 15.44
CA ARG A 282 -4.30 -7.31 15.77
C ARG A 282 -3.75 -5.89 15.72
N ARG A 283 -4.15 -5.12 14.71
CA ARG A 283 -3.59 -3.80 14.40
C ARG A 283 -4.35 -2.65 15.04
N ASN A 284 -5.67 -2.74 15.11
CA ASN A 284 -6.52 -1.66 15.61
C ASN A 284 -6.89 -1.80 17.08
N ILE A 285 -6.84 -3.01 17.65
CA ILE A 285 -7.40 -3.29 18.97
C ILE A 285 -6.35 -3.89 19.91
N SER A 286 -5.97 -5.17 19.72
CA SER A 286 -5.04 -5.86 20.60
C SER A 286 -4.48 -7.14 19.97
N LYS A 287 -3.15 -7.28 19.98
CA LYS A 287 -2.48 -8.54 19.65
C LYS A 287 -2.88 -9.69 20.58
N LYS A 288 -3.18 -9.40 21.85
CA LYS A 288 -3.54 -10.42 22.86
C LYS A 288 -4.88 -11.10 22.55
N LEU A 289 -5.87 -10.36 22.05
CA LEU A 289 -7.16 -10.93 21.68
C LEU A 289 -7.03 -11.94 20.54
N VAL A 290 -6.17 -11.65 19.56
CA VAL A 290 -5.95 -12.55 18.42
C VAL A 290 -5.28 -13.86 18.84
N LEU A 291 -4.43 -13.85 19.88
CA LEU A 291 -3.77 -15.07 20.39
C LEU A 291 -4.75 -16.07 21.06
N LYS A 292 -5.95 -15.61 21.41
CA LYS A 292 -7.04 -16.48 21.88
C LYS A 292 -7.63 -17.34 20.76
N ILE A 293 -7.43 -16.96 19.49
CA ILE A 293 -7.92 -17.70 18.33
C ILE A 293 -6.91 -18.80 17.97
N LYS A 294 -7.31 -20.06 18.14
CA LYS A 294 -6.48 -21.25 17.87
C LYS A 294 -6.80 -21.87 16.52
N SER A 295 -5.77 -22.34 15.82
CA SER A 295 -5.94 -23.10 14.58
C SER A 295 -5.74 -24.58 14.89
N ARG A 296 -6.78 -25.41 14.67
CA ARG A 296 -6.68 -26.86 14.87
C ARG A 296 -5.57 -27.46 14.01
N VAL A 297 -5.44 -26.99 12.76
CA VAL A 297 -4.38 -27.41 11.83
C VAL A 297 -2.98 -27.05 12.36
N GLY A 298 -2.84 -25.87 12.99
CA GLY A 298 -1.58 -25.45 13.60
C GLY A 298 -1.16 -26.32 14.79
N GLU A 299 -2.12 -26.79 15.59
CA GLU A 299 -1.86 -27.70 16.72
C GLU A 299 -1.43 -29.09 16.24
N PHE A 300 -1.96 -29.60 15.13
CA PHE A 300 -1.52 -30.86 14.54
C PHE A 300 -0.11 -30.80 13.95
N LEU A 301 0.30 -29.65 13.41
CA LEU A 301 1.63 -29.46 12.81
C LEU A 301 2.71 -29.02 13.81
N GLY A 302 2.32 -28.57 15.01
CA GLY A 302 3.23 -28.15 16.09
C GLY A 302 3.75 -29.28 16.98
N ASN A 303 3.40 -30.54 16.68
CA ASN A 303 3.87 -31.75 17.35
C ASN A 303 4.85 -32.57 16.48
N ILE A 304 5.58 -31.90 15.57
CA ILE A 304 6.69 -32.47 14.78
C ILE A 304 7.94 -31.61 15.00
#